data_AF-A0A0B2RLJ3-F1
#
_entry.id   AF-A0A0B2RLJ3-F1
#
_cell.length_a   1.000
_cell.length_b   1.000
_cell.length_c   1.000
_cell.angle_alpha   90.00
_cell.angle_beta   90.00
_cell.angle_gamma   90.00
#
_symmetry.space_group_name_H-M   'P 1'
#
loop_
_entity.id
_entity.type
_entity.pdbx_description
1 polymer ?
#
loop_
_entity_poly.entity_id
_entity_poly.type
_entity_poly.pdbx_seq_one_letter_code
_entity_poly.pdbx_strand_id
1 'polypeptide(L)'
;MPKNIRSAMATSSFFFTLLLLLLTVSDLFVQSRGLNFGINYGQIANNLPSPSRVAVLIKSLNVSRIKLYDADPNVLSAFSNSDVEFIIGLGNEYLQSMRDPSKAQSWVQQHVQPYISQTRITCITVGNEVFNYNDTQLTANLLPAMQSVYNALVNLGLAQQVTVTTAHSFNILANSFPPSSGAFRQDLIQYIQPLLSFHAQIKSPFLINAYPFFAYKDNPNQISLNYVLFQPNQGATDPNTNLHYDNMLYAQIDAVYAAIKALGHTDVEVRISETGWPSKGDPDEVGATPQNAEIYNSNLLKRIEQKQGTPANPSVPIDIFVFALFNENLKPGPVSERNYGLYYPDGTPVYNIGLEGYLPEMVIESKSNALSTNFLIYIFTCLLFIWELSRP
;
A
#
# COMPACT_ATOMS: atom_id res chain seq x y z
N MET A 1 32.87 -25.87 56.75
CA MET A 1 32.92 -25.50 55.32
C MET A 1 31.62 -25.80 54.50
N PRO A 2 30.37 -25.56 54.97
CA PRO A 2 29.20 -25.67 54.05
C PRO A 2 28.44 -24.36 53.77
N LYS A 3 28.70 -23.25 54.48
CA LYS A 3 27.90 -22.01 54.32
C LYS A 3 28.28 -21.17 53.09
N ASN A 4 29.55 -21.19 52.65
CA ASN A 4 29.99 -20.34 51.53
C ASN A 4 29.61 -20.88 50.14
N ILE A 5 29.39 -22.20 50.02
CA ILE A 5 29.05 -22.83 48.73
C ILE A 5 27.58 -22.55 48.34
N ARG A 6 26.66 -22.53 49.31
CA ARG A 6 25.24 -22.21 49.08
C ARG A 6 25.02 -20.76 48.64
N SER A 7 25.79 -19.83 49.22
CA SER A 7 25.75 -18.41 48.83
C SER A 7 26.27 -18.19 47.41
N ALA A 8 27.36 -18.86 47.02
CA ALA A 8 27.93 -18.75 45.68
C ALA A 8 27.05 -19.41 44.59
N MET A 9 26.38 -20.52 44.90
CA MET A 9 25.40 -21.14 43.99
C MET A 9 24.14 -20.28 43.82
N ALA A 10 23.66 -19.64 44.90
CA ALA A 10 22.51 -18.75 44.83
C ALA A 10 22.78 -17.49 43.99
N THR A 11 23.97 -16.90 44.11
CA THR A 11 24.37 -15.76 43.28
C THR A 11 24.58 -16.17 41.82
N SER A 12 25.21 -17.32 41.56
CA SER A 12 25.37 -17.87 40.20
C SER A 12 24.02 -18.18 39.52
N SER A 13 23.05 -18.71 40.27
CA SER A 13 21.70 -18.96 39.76
C SER A 13 20.97 -17.66 39.44
N PHE A 14 21.09 -16.63 40.29
CA PHE A 14 20.47 -15.32 40.04
C PHE A 14 21.01 -14.63 38.78
N PHE A 15 22.32 -14.66 38.55
CA PHE A 15 22.93 -14.10 37.33
C PHE A 15 22.53 -14.89 36.07
N PHE A 16 22.38 -16.21 36.17
CA PHE A 16 21.93 -17.04 35.06
C PHE A 16 20.46 -16.77 34.70
N THR A 17 19.59 -16.62 35.70
CA THR A 17 18.17 -16.26 35.49
C THR A 17 18.01 -14.85 34.95
N LEU A 18 18.82 -13.88 35.40
CA LEU A 18 18.82 -12.51 34.89
C LEU A 18 19.32 -12.44 33.43
N LEU A 19 20.33 -13.24 33.08
CA LEU A 19 20.84 -13.36 31.70
C LEU A 19 19.79 -13.98 30.77
N LEU A 20 19.10 -15.04 31.22
CA LEU A 20 17.96 -15.63 30.50
C LEU A 20 16.81 -14.63 30.33
N LEU A 21 16.49 -13.84 31.36
CA LEU A 21 15.49 -12.79 31.27
C LEU A 21 15.89 -11.71 30.26
N LEU A 22 17.14 -11.22 30.31
CA LEU A 22 17.67 -10.24 29.35
C LEU A 22 17.68 -10.78 27.91
N LEU A 23 17.99 -12.07 27.71
CA LEU A 23 17.90 -12.72 26.39
C LEU A 23 16.44 -12.82 25.90
N THR A 24 15.48 -13.15 26.77
CA THR A 24 14.05 -13.17 26.40
C THR A 24 13.44 -11.78 26.15
N VAL A 25 13.97 -10.73 26.79
CA VAL A 25 13.52 -9.34 26.58
C VAL A 25 14.16 -8.76 25.32
N SER A 26 15.32 -9.27 24.89
CA SER A 26 15.96 -8.89 23.61
C SER A 26 15.10 -9.28 22.40
N ASP A 27 14.43 -10.43 22.47
CA ASP A 27 13.51 -10.90 21.43
C ASP A 27 12.16 -10.15 21.41
N LEU A 28 11.79 -9.47 22.50
CA LEU A 28 10.60 -8.62 22.59
C LEU A 28 10.77 -7.26 21.89
N PHE A 29 12.02 -6.86 21.59
CA PHE A 29 12.34 -5.60 20.91
C PHE A 29 13.03 -5.80 19.55
N VAL A 30 12.84 -6.97 18.91
CA VAL A 30 12.93 -7.02 17.46
C VAL A 30 11.68 -6.32 16.94
N GLN A 31 11.74 -4.99 16.85
CA GLN A 31 10.87 -4.25 15.96
C GLN A 31 11.18 -4.82 14.57
N SER A 32 10.36 -5.76 14.10
CA SER A 32 10.44 -6.22 12.72
C SER A 32 10.39 -4.95 11.89
N ARG A 33 11.49 -4.65 11.20
CA ARG A 33 11.50 -3.54 10.25
C ARG A 33 10.64 -4.02 9.11
N GLY A 34 9.32 -3.89 9.26
CA GLY A 34 8.37 -4.15 8.19
C GLY A 34 8.81 -3.37 6.97
N LEU A 35 8.70 -4.00 5.80
CA LEU A 35 8.89 -3.31 4.55
C LEU A 35 7.83 -2.19 4.53
N ASN A 36 8.27 -0.94 4.54
CA ASN A 36 7.37 0.20 4.67
C ASN A 36 6.70 0.54 3.33
N PHE A 37 6.07 -0.44 2.68
CA PHE A 37 5.33 -0.28 1.43
C PHE A 37 3.83 -0.37 1.69
N GLY A 38 3.06 0.26 0.81
CA GLY A 38 1.62 0.10 0.77
C GLY A 38 1.20 -1.02 -0.18
N ILE A 39 0.02 -1.58 0.03
CA ILE A 39 -0.59 -2.51 -0.93
C ILE A 39 -2.01 -2.09 -1.25
N ASN A 40 -2.41 -2.20 -2.50
CA ASN A 40 -3.80 -2.03 -2.91
C ASN A 40 -4.58 -3.28 -2.55
N TYR A 41 -5.62 -3.13 -1.74
CA TYR A 41 -6.56 -4.20 -1.43
C TYR A 41 -7.82 -4.02 -2.28
N GLY A 42 -7.74 -4.52 -3.52
CA GLY A 42 -8.87 -4.57 -4.45
C GLY A 42 -9.90 -5.63 -4.04
N GLN A 43 -11.17 -5.32 -4.27
CA GLN A 43 -12.32 -6.13 -3.84
C GLN A 43 -13.26 -6.51 -5.00
N ILE A 44 -12.83 -6.34 -6.26
CA ILE A 44 -13.63 -6.70 -7.45
C ILE A 44 -13.50 -8.20 -7.74
N ALA A 45 -13.99 -9.00 -6.79
CA ALA A 45 -13.98 -10.46 -6.85
C ALA A 45 -15.07 -11.07 -5.96
N ASN A 46 -15.43 -12.32 -6.23
CA ASN A 46 -16.46 -13.05 -5.46
C ASN A 46 -15.91 -14.22 -4.62
N ASN A 47 -14.59 -14.35 -4.53
CA ASN A 47 -13.92 -15.48 -3.88
C ASN A 47 -12.82 -15.06 -2.89
N LEU A 48 -12.77 -13.78 -2.50
CA LEU A 48 -11.78 -13.26 -1.56
C LEU A 48 -12.02 -13.77 -0.12
N PRO A 49 -10.96 -13.85 0.71
CA PRO A 49 -11.12 -14.10 2.14
C PRO A 49 -11.94 -13.00 2.82
N SER A 50 -12.50 -13.31 3.99
CA SER A 50 -13.15 -12.29 4.82
C SER A 50 -12.13 -11.22 5.25
N PRO A 51 -12.57 -9.96 5.45
CA PRO A 51 -11.66 -8.89 5.86
C PRO A 51 -10.87 -9.19 7.15
N SER A 52 -11.45 -9.94 8.09
CA SER A 52 -10.76 -10.40 9.31
C SER A 52 -9.60 -11.34 9.03
N ARG A 53 -9.73 -12.25 8.05
CA ARG A 53 -8.64 -13.14 7.63
C ARG A 53 -7.57 -12.33 6.89
N VAL A 54 -7.99 -11.36 6.06
CA VAL A 54 -7.07 -10.44 5.38
C VAL A 54 -6.28 -9.59 6.37
N ALA A 55 -6.89 -9.13 7.47
CA ALA A 55 -6.18 -8.40 8.53
C ALA A 55 -5.04 -9.22 9.14
N VAL A 56 -5.24 -10.53 9.36
CA VAL A 56 -4.18 -11.42 9.83
C VAL A 56 -3.10 -11.59 8.78
N LEU A 57 -3.47 -11.78 7.51
CA LEU A 57 -2.51 -11.88 6.40
C LEU A 57 -1.64 -10.62 6.31
N ILE A 58 -2.24 -9.43 6.26
CA ILE A 58 -1.51 -8.16 6.18
C ILE A 58 -0.52 -8.00 7.33
N LYS A 59 -0.95 -8.33 8.56
CA LYS A 59 -0.08 -8.30 9.73
C LYS A 59 1.10 -9.27 9.59
N SER A 60 0.86 -10.49 9.10
CA SER A 60 1.93 -11.49 8.88
C SER A 60 2.92 -11.06 7.82
N LEU A 61 2.47 -10.32 6.80
CA LEU A 61 3.31 -9.77 5.74
C LEU A 61 4.14 -8.55 6.17
N ASN A 62 3.95 -8.06 7.40
CA ASN A 62 4.48 -6.78 7.89
C ASN A 62 4.17 -5.59 6.97
N VAL A 63 3.01 -5.61 6.30
CA VAL A 63 2.54 -4.48 5.48
C VAL A 63 1.91 -3.44 6.40
N SER A 64 2.42 -2.22 6.35
CA SER A 64 2.00 -1.13 7.24
C SER A 64 0.88 -0.26 6.67
N ARG A 65 0.61 -0.33 5.36
CA ARG A 65 -0.32 0.57 4.68
C ARG A 65 -1.18 -0.15 3.65
N ILE A 66 -2.47 0.16 3.62
CA ILE A 66 -3.43 -0.36 2.65
C ILE A 66 -4.11 0.81 1.93
N LYS A 67 -4.29 0.66 0.62
CA LYS A 67 -5.18 1.51 -0.18
C LYS A 67 -6.41 0.71 -0.59
N LEU A 68 -7.59 1.20 -0.21
CA LEU A 68 -8.90 0.74 -0.64
C LEU A 68 -9.43 1.66 -1.75
N TYR A 69 -10.28 1.11 -2.61
CA TYR A 69 -10.97 1.85 -3.68
C TYR A 69 -12.33 2.39 -3.25
N ASP A 70 -12.76 2.03 -2.04
CA ASP A 70 -13.99 2.47 -1.39
C ASP A 70 -13.71 2.76 0.10
N ALA A 71 -14.78 2.87 0.88
CA ALA A 71 -14.74 2.96 2.33
C ALA A 71 -15.54 1.82 2.98
N ASP A 72 -15.22 0.56 2.61
CA ASP A 72 -15.93 -0.62 3.12
C ASP A 72 -15.88 -0.71 4.66
N PRO A 73 -17.03 -0.57 5.35
CA PRO A 73 -17.08 -0.60 6.80
C PRO A 73 -16.66 -1.94 7.40
N ASN A 74 -16.83 -3.05 6.67
CA ASN A 74 -16.41 -4.39 7.13
C ASN A 74 -14.90 -4.50 7.17
N VAL A 75 -14.21 -3.94 6.17
CA VAL A 75 -12.75 -3.88 6.14
C VAL A 75 -12.24 -2.96 7.24
N LEU A 76 -12.75 -1.73 7.32
CA LEU A 76 -12.29 -0.78 8.32
C LEU A 76 -12.50 -1.30 9.76
N SER A 77 -13.60 -2.01 10.02
CA SER A 77 -13.86 -2.64 11.32
C SER A 77 -12.93 -3.83 11.60
N ALA A 78 -12.66 -4.67 10.59
CA ALA A 78 -11.78 -5.83 10.75
C ALA A 78 -10.32 -5.47 11.07
N PHE A 79 -9.90 -4.26 10.70
CA PHE A 79 -8.56 -3.72 10.98
C PHE A 79 -8.50 -2.81 12.21
N SER A 80 -9.56 -2.78 13.03
CA SER A 80 -9.57 -2.04 14.30
C SER A 80 -8.39 -2.44 15.19
N ASN A 81 -7.64 -1.44 15.67
CA ASN A 81 -6.44 -1.57 16.50
C ASN A 81 -5.28 -2.38 15.85
N SER A 82 -5.19 -2.41 14.51
CA SER A 82 -4.12 -3.13 13.79
C SER A 82 -2.85 -2.32 13.52
N ASP A 83 -2.85 -1.02 13.80
CA ASP A 83 -1.83 -0.03 13.42
C ASP A 83 -1.57 0.13 11.91
N VAL A 84 -2.29 -0.60 11.05
CA VAL A 84 -2.24 -0.44 9.59
C VAL A 84 -2.88 0.88 9.19
N GLU A 85 -2.18 1.68 8.38
CA GLU A 85 -2.71 2.93 7.85
C GLU A 85 -3.55 2.69 6.60
N PHE A 86 -4.66 3.43 6.48
CA PHE A 86 -5.60 3.32 5.37
C PHE A 86 -5.65 4.59 4.53
N ILE A 87 -5.47 4.42 3.23
CA ILE A 87 -6.05 5.28 2.21
C ILE A 87 -7.39 4.67 1.80
N ILE A 88 -8.47 5.44 1.90
CA ILE A 88 -9.82 4.99 1.47
C ILE A 88 -10.27 5.75 0.23
N GLY A 89 -11.13 5.12 -0.56
CA GLY A 89 -11.64 5.67 -1.82
C GLY A 89 -13.02 6.29 -1.69
N LEU A 90 -13.21 7.43 -2.36
CA LEU A 90 -14.51 7.96 -2.74
C LEU A 90 -14.64 7.81 -4.26
N GLY A 91 -15.51 6.90 -4.70
CA GLY A 91 -15.65 6.52 -6.11
C GLY A 91 -16.05 7.65 -7.06
N ASN A 92 -15.73 7.48 -8.35
CA ASN A 92 -15.99 8.48 -9.40
C ASN A 92 -17.48 8.85 -9.50
N GLU A 93 -18.37 7.90 -9.23
CA GLU A 93 -19.83 8.05 -9.22
C GLU A 93 -20.33 9.10 -8.20
N TYR A 94 -19.55 9.39 -7.16
CA TYR A 94 -19.91 10.36 -6.14
C TYR A 94 -19.48 11.79 -6.46
N LEU A 95 -18.57 12.00 -7.42
CA LEU A 95 -17.94 13.32 -7.66
C LEU A 95 -18.95 14.44 -7.89
N GLN A 96 -20.00 14.18 -8.68
CA GLN A 96 -21.05 15.18 -8.90
C GLN A 96 -21.77 15.56 -7.60
N SER A 97 -22.09 14.56 -6.77
CA SER A 97 -22.83 14.76 -5.52
C SER A 97 -22.00 15.46 -4.45
N MET A 98 -20.69 15.19 -4.41
CA MET A 98 -19.76 15.76 -3.42
C MET A 98 -19.45 17.24 -3.65
N ARG A 99 -19.95 17.83 -4.74
CA ARG A 99 -19.95 19.28 -4.93
C ARG A 99 -20.82 20.01 -3.89
N ASP A 100 -21.81 19.33 -3.32
CA ASP A 100 -22.63 19.83 -2.23
C ASP A 100 -21.88 19.61 -0.89
N PRO A 101 -21.48 20.68 -0.18
CA PRO A 101 -20.76 20.54 1.09
C PRO A 101 -21.50 19.71 2.14
N SER A 102 -22.83 19.75 2.14
CA SER A 102 -23.68 18.99 3.07
C SER A 102 -23.60 17.49 2.81
N LYS A 103 -23.50 17.09 1.54
CA LYS A 103 -23.33 15.70 1.14
C LYS A 103 -21.91 15.22 1.42
N ALA A 104 -20.91 16.05 1.14
CA ALA A 104 -19.52 15.74 1.50
C ALA A 104 -19.35 15.56 3.01
N GLN A 105 -19.97 16.43 3.82
CA GLN A 105 -19.96 16.28 5.27
C GLN A 105 -20.65 15.00 5.70
N SER A 106 -21.86 14.73 5.22
CA SER A 106 -22.56 13.46 5.50
C SER A 106 -21.72 12.23 5.15
N TRP A 107 -21.02 12.25 4.01
CA TRP A 107 -20.14 11.15 3.60
C TRP A 107 -19.00 10.92 4.59
N VAL A 108 -18.31 11.97 5.02
CA VAL A 108 -17.22 11.86 6.02
C VAL A 108 -17.76 11.35 7.37
N GLN A 109 -18.91 11.85 7.82
CA GLN A 109 -19.53 11.40 9.07
C GLN A 109 -19.97 9.92 9.01
N GLN A 110 -20.36 9.43 7.84
CA GLN A 110 -20.82 8.05 7.65
C GLN A 110 -19.66 7.06 7.45
N HIS A 111 -18.63 7.45 6.69
CA HIS A 111 -17.60 6.54 6.20
C HIS A 111 -16.25 6.68 6.91
N VAL A 112 -16.01 7.78 7.64
CA VAL A 112 -14.72 8.05 8.30
C VAL A 112 -14.87 8.11 9.81
N GLN A 113 -15.75 8.98 10.32
CA GLN A 113 -15.90 9.24 11.76
C GLN A 113 -16.13 7.98 12.62
N PRO A 114 -16.91 6.97 12.19
CA PRO A 114 -17.16 5.79 13.03
C PRO A 114 -15.92 4.92 13.27
N TYR A 115 -14.93 4.99 12.38
CA TYR A 115 -13.79 4.07 12.37
C TYR A 115 -12.48 4.73 12.81
N ILE A 116 -12.33 6.04 12.61
CA ILE A 116 -11.06 6.76 12.73
C ILE A 116 -10.41 6.74 14.14
N SER A 117 -11.17 6.41 15.18
CA SER A 117 -10.66 6.26 16.55
C SER A 117 -9.93 4.93 16.80
N GLN A 118 -10.19 3.90 15.99
CA GLN A 118 -9.61 2.57 16.15
C GLN A 118 -8.84 2.11 14.90
N THR A 119 -9.17 2.66 13.74
CA THR A 119 -8.55 2.33 12.45
C THR A 119 -7.86 3.58 11.92
N ARG A 120 -6.57 3.46 11.56
CA ARG A 120 -5.73 4.60 11.16
C ARG A 120 -6.03 5.05 9.73
N ILE A 121 -7.18 5.66 9.50
CA ILE A 121 -7.49 6.32 8.23
C ILE A 121 -6.66 7.60 8.15
N THR A 122 -5.75 7.68 7.18
CA THR A 122 -4.83 8.83 7.00
C THR A 122 -5.09 9.60 5.72
N CYS A 123 -5.80 9.02 4.75
CA CYS A 123 -6.07 9.68 3.49
C CYS A 123 -7.41 9.26 2.85
N ILE A 124 -8.04 10.20 2.15
CA ILE A 124 -9.17 9.94 1.25
C ILE A 124 -8.73 10.27 -0.18
N THR A 125 -8.78 9.30 -1.08
CA THR A 125 -8.67 9.53 -2.53
C THR A 125 -10.05 9.81 -3.12
N VAL A 126 -10.25 11.04 -3.58
CA VAL A 126 -11.48 11.50 -4.25
C VAL A 126 -11.36 11.23 -5.74
N GLY A 127 -12.04 10.20 -6.20
CA GLY A 127 -11.94 9.68 -7.56
C GLY A 127 -10.65 8.89 -7.83
N ASN A 128 -10.67 8.13 -8.92
CA ASN A 128 -9.56 7.36 -9.44
C ASN A 128 -9.50 7.48 -10.97
N GLU A 129 -8.35 7.92 -11.48
CA GLU A 129 -8.05 8.12 -12.90
C GLU A 129 -9.08 8.96 -13.67
N VAL A 130 -9.69 9.96 -13.03
CA VAL A 130 -10.82 10.74 -13.58
C VAL A 130 -10.53 11.33 -14.96
N PHE A 131 -9.30 11.80 -15.20
CA PHE A 131 -8.90 12.41 -16.47
C PHE A 131 -8.56 11.40 -17.58
N ASN A 132 -8.56 10.10 -17.28
CA ASN A 132 -8.36 9.05 -18.28
C ASN A 132 -9.64 8.80 -19.08
N TYR A 133 -10.81 9.17 -18.53
CA TYR A 133 -12.10 9.07 -19.20
C TYR A 133 -12.36 10.32 -20.05
N ASN A 134 -12.94 10.14 -21.24
CA ASN A 134 -13.45 11.25 -22.04
C ASN A 134 -14.80 11.76 -21.51
N ASP A 135 -14.84 12.10 -20.22
CA ASP A 135 -16.02 12.60 -19.51
C ASP A 135 -15.72 13.99 -18.93
N THR A 136 -16.21 15.02 -19.61
CA THR A 136 -16.01 16.41 -19.24
C THR A 136 -16.72 16.77 -17.94
N GLN A 137 -17.82 16.09 -17.61
CA GLN A 137 -18.57 16.34 -16.39
C GLN A 137 -17.82 15.79 -15.17
N LEU A 138 -17.31 14.55 -15.24
CA LEU A 138 -16.47 13.97 -14.19
C LEU A 138 -15.20 14.82 -13.98
N THR A 139 -14.55 15.20 -15.08
CA THR A 139 -13.37 16.07 -15.07
C THR A 139 -13.64 17.40 -14.34
N ALA A 140 -14.75 18.07 -14.66
CA ALA A 140 -15.11 19.35 -14.05
C ALA A 140 -15.56 19.22 -12.58
N ASN A 141 -16.01 18.04 -12.15
CA ASN A 141 -16.49 17.81 -10.79
C ASN A 141 -15.38 17.49 -9.78
N LEU A 142 -14.21 17.03 -10.25
CA LEU A 142 -13.14 16.50 -9.38
C LEU A 142 -12.66 17.50 -8.33
N LEU A 143 -12.15 18.66 -8.75
CA LEU A 143 -11.60 19.64 -7.81
C LEU A 143 -12.67 20.19 -6.83
N PRO A 144 -13.88 20.57 -7.28
CA PRO A 144 -14.95 20.95 -6.35
C PRO A 144 -15.32 19.86 -5.34
N ALA A 145 -15.33 18.58 -5.74
CA ALA A 145 -15.57 17.47 -4.83
C ALA A 145 -14.44 17.34 -3.79
N MET A 146 -13.18 17.42 -4.22
CA MET A 146 -12.01 17.40 -3.32
C MET A 146 -12.08 18.53 -2.28
N GLN A 147 -12.42 19.74 -2.71
CA GLN A 147 -12.55 20.92 -1.84
C GLN A 147 -13.67 20.73 -0.81
N SER A 148 -14.84 20.22 -1.21
CA SER A 148 -15.94 19.95 -0.29
C SER A 148 -15.60 18.87 0.74
N VAL A 149 -14.93 17.78 0.33
CA VAL A 149 -14.49 16.71 1.25
C VAL A 149 -13.44 17.24 2.23
N TYR A 150 -12.47 18.04 1.76
CA TYR A 150 -11.49 18.68 2.64
C TYR A 150 -12.15 19.62 3.64
N ASN A 151 -13.09 20.47 3.20
CA ASN A 151 -13.81 21.37 4.09
C ASN A 151 -14.67 20.61 5.11
N ALA A 152 -15.26 19.47 4.74
CA ALA A 152 -15.93 18.58 5.68
C ALA A 152 -14.96 18.05 6.77
N LEU A 153 -13.76 17.62 6.39
CA LEU A 153 -12.74 17.24 7.37
C LEU A 153 -12.33 18.39 8.27
N VAL A 154 -12.18 19.61 7.75
CA VAL A 154 -11.89 20.81 8.55
C VAL A 154 -13.01 21.07 9.55
N ASN A 155 -14.27 21.07 9.10
CA ASN A 155 -15.45 21.31 9.95
C ASN A 155 -15.59 20.29 11.08
N LEU A 156 -15.18 19.04 10.81
CA LEU A 156 -15.23 17.94 11.78
C LEU A 156 -13.94 17.83 12.64
N GLY A 157 -12.96 18.72 12.45
CA GLY A 157 -11.70 18.71 13.19
C GLY A 157 -10.74 17.57 12.81
N LEU A 158 -10.93 16.96 11.63
CA LEU A 158 -10.18 15.78 11.17
C LEU A 158 -9.07 16.11 10.16
N ALA A 159 -8.99 17.35 9.66
CA ALA A 159 -8.06 17.73 8.58
C ALA A 159 -6.57 17.61 8.94
N GLN A 160 -6.22 17.52 10.23
CA GLN A 160 -4.84 17.24 10.66
C GLN A 160 -4.49 15.75 10.65
N GLN A 161 -5.49 14.87 10.68
CA GLN A 161 -5.33 13.42 10.71
C GLN A 161 -5.55 12.78 9.33
N VAL A 162 -6.48 13.34 8.54
CA VAL A 162 -6.87 12.79 7.23
C VAL A 162 -6.58 13.81 6.15
N THR A 163 -5.75 13.44 5.19
CA THR A 163 -5.46 14.22 3.99
C THR A 163 -6.44 13.89 2.86
N VAL A 164 -6.74 14.84 1.98
CA VAL A 164 -7.49 14.60 0.74
C VAL A 164 -6.54 14.63 -0.44
N THR A 165 -6.68 13.68 -1.37
CA THR A 165 -5.96 13.67 -2.64
C THR A 165 -6.83 13.00 -3.72
N THR A 166 -6.27 12.76 -4.89
CA THR A 166 -6.87 11.99 -5.99
C THR A 166 -5.76 11.20 -6.69
N ALA A 167 -6.10 10.06 -7.29
CA ALA A 167 -5.18 9.22 -8.04
C ALA A 167 -5.36 9.45 -9.54
N HIS A 168 -4.25 9.66 -10.25
CA HIS A 168 -4.24 9.90 -11.68
C HIS A 168 -3.60 8.74 -12.45
N SER A 169 -4.11 8.45 -13.65
CA SER A 169 -3.40 7.59 -14.59
C SER A 169 -2.12 8.27 -15.09
N PHE A 170 -1.06 7.53 -15.36
CA PHE A 170 0.13 8.08 -16.03
C PHE A 170 -0.19 8.73 -17.40
N ASN A 171 -1.29 8.33 -18.03
CA ASN A 171 -1.74 8.82 -19.35
C ASN A 171 -2.19 10.30 -19.36
N ILE A 172 -2.17 11.00 -18.23
CA ILE A 172 -2.40 12.44 -18.19
C ILE A 172 -1.21 13.25 -18.71
N LEU A 173 -0.04 12.62 -18.90
CA LEU A 173 1.13 13.23 -19.54
C LEU A 173 1.02 13.16 -21.06
N ALA A 174 1.30 14.28 -21.74
CA ALA A 174 1.51 14.31 -23.18
C ALA A 174 2.96 13.97 -23.56
N ASN A 175 3.91 14.30 -22.70
CA ASN A 175 5.30 13.91 -22.86
C ASN A 175 5.85 13.35 -21.55
N SER A 176 6.64 12.29 -21.64
CA SER A 176 7.33 11.68 -20.51
C SER A 176 8.76 11.24 -20.85
N PHE A 177 9.21 11.45 -22.10
CA PHE A 177 10.56 11.12 -22.53
C PHE A 177 11.20 12.27 -23.34
N PRO A 178 12.42 12.73 -22.98
CA PRO A 178 13.14 12.34 -21.78
C PRO A 178 12.43 12.85 -20.50
N PRO A 179 12.67 12.25 -19.31
CA PRO A 179 11.95 12.59 -18.07
C PRO A 179 11.92 14.08 -17.73
N SER A 180 13.03 14.80 -17.92
CA SER A 180 13.12 16.26 -17.71
C SER A 180 12.18 17.09 -18.58
N SER A 181 11.66 16.53 -19.67
CA SER A 181 10.70 17.16 -20.58
C SER A 181 9.25 16.72 -20.30
N GLY A 182 9.01 16.09 -19.15
CA GLY A 182 7.68 15.70 -18.70
C GLY A 182 6.70 16.85 -18.76
N ALA A 183 5.54 16.63 -19.37
CA ALA A 183 4.51 17.65 -19.53
C ALA A 183 3.12 17.02 -19.54
N PHE A 184 2.18 17.64 -18.82
CA PHE A 184 0.77 17.26 -18.86
C PHE A 184 0.15 17.54 -20.22
N ARG A 185 -0.89 16.78 -20.57
CA ARG A 185 -1.68 17.04 -21.77
C ARG A 185 -2.30 18.44 -21.75
N GLN A 186 -2.23 19.12 -22.90
CA GLN A 186 -2.65 20.51 -23.03
C GLN A 186 -4.13 20.73 -22.69
N ASP A 187 -5.00 19.78 -23.04
CA ASP A 187 -6.43 19.85 -22.77
C ASP A 187 -6.79 19.71 -21.29
N LEU A 188 -5.90 19.10 -20.49
CA LEU A 188 -6.08 18.90 -19.05
C LEU A 188 -5.50 20.04 -18.19
N ILE A 189 -4.66 20.92 -18.75
CA ILE A 189 -3.96 21.98 -17.98
C ILE A 189 -4.92 22.86 -17.18
N GLN A 190 -6.07 23.21 -17.78
CA GLN A 190 -7.09 24.04 -17.12
C GLN A 190 -7.66 23.40 -15.84
N TYR A 191 -7.57 22.08 -15.70
CA TYR A 191 -8.04 21.32 -14.54
C TYR A 191 -6.89 20.96 -13.59
N ILE A 192 -5.73 20.58 -14.14
CA ILE A 192 -4.56 20.17 -13.36
C ILE A 192 -3.95 21.35 -12.61
N GLN A 193 -3.80 22.51 -13.24
CA GLN A 193 -3.16 23.67 -12.60
C GLN A 193 -3.86 24.10 -11.29
N PRO A 194 -5.19 24.32 -11.24
CA PRO A 194 -5.86 24.64 -9.97
C PRO A 194 -5.86 23.46 -9.00
N LEU A 195 -5.81 22.21 -9.48
CA LEU A 195 -5.68 21.02 -8.64
C LEU A 195 -4.31 20.94 -7.96
N LEU A 196 -3.21 21.27 -8.66
CA LEU A 196 -1.88 21.41 -8.06
C LEU A 196 -1.82 22.55 -7.03
N SER A 197 -2.47 23.68 -7.33
CA SER A 197 -2.59 24.78 -6.35
C SER A 197 -3.32 24.33 -5.08
N PHE A 198 -4.37 23.52 -5.23
CA PHE A 198 -5.07 22.94 -4.08
C PHE A 198 -4.19 21.94 -3.32
N HIS A 199 -3.46 21.05 -3.99
CA HIS A 199 -2.51 20.14 -3.35
C HIS A 199 -1.48 20.89 -2.51
N ALA A 200 -0.87 21.93 -3.08
CA ALA A 200 0.07 22.80 -2.39
C ALA A 200 -0.55 23.48 -1.16
N GLN A 201 -1.77 24.02 -1.29
CA GLN A 201 -2.48 24.69 -0.20
C GLN A 201 -2.73 23.78 1.00
N ILE A 202 -3.14 22.52 0.76
CA ILE A 202 -3.47 21.56 1.82
C ILE A 202 -2.30 20.62 2.15
N LYS A 203 -1.13 20.82 1.52
CA LYS A 203 0.07 19.98 1.65
C LYS A 203 -0.20 18.49 1.42
N SER A 204 -1.00 18.18 0.41
CA SER A 204 -1.32 16.81 0.03
C SER A 204 -0.45 16.32 -1.13
N PRO A 205 -0.14 15.01 -1.21
CA PRO A 205 0.60 14.47 -2.33
C PRO A 205 -0.26 14.41 -3.59
N PHE A 206 0.40 14.46 -4.74
CA PHE A 206 -0.15 14.12 -6.05
C PHE A 206 0.06 12.62 -6.30
N LEU A 207 -1.03 11.84 -6.36
CA LEU A 207 -0.92 10.40 -6.56
C LEU A 207 -0.96 10.04 -8.05
N ILE A 208 -0.05 9.17 -8.47
CA ILE A 208 0.02 8.67 -9.85
C ILE A 208 0.04 7.13 -9.87
N ASN A 209 -0.77 6.55 -10.74
CA ASN A 209 -0.75 5.14 -11.10
C ASN A 209 0.23 4.97 -12.27
N ALA A 210 1.36 4.32 -12.03
CA ALA A 210 2.46 4.24 -13.00
C ALA A 210 2.88 2.78 -13.21
N TYR A 211 2.72 2.28 -14.44
CA TYR A 211 2.96 0.88 -14.77
C TYR A 211 3.95 0.76 -15.94
N PRO A 212 5.22 0.45 -15.69
CA PRO A 212 6.19 0.12 -16.74
C PRO A 212 5.73 -1.02 -17.67
N PHE A 213 4.87 -1.91 -17.16
CA PHE A 213 4.26 -3.00 -17.93
C PHE A 213 3.59 -2.51 -19.22
N PHE A 214 2.76 -1.46 -19.17
CA PHE A 214 2.02 -1.01 -20.36
C PHE A 214 2.96 -0.48 -21.45
N ALA A 215 4.00 0.26 -21.08
CA ALA A 215 4.99 0.74 -22.04
C ALA A 215 5.70 -0.44 -22.73
N TYR A 216 6.09 -1.48 -21.98
CA TYR A 216 6.69 -2.69 -22.56
C TYR A 216 5.71 -3.47 -23.42
N LYS A 217 4.47 -3.69 -22.97
CA LYS A 217 3.41 -4.36 -23.73
C LYS A 217 3.23 -3.70 -25.11
N ASP A 218 3.20 -2.37 -25.14
CA ASP A 218 2.92 -1.62 -26.37
C ASP A 218 4.12 -1.60 -27.34
N ASN A 219 5.36 -1.62 -26.82
CA ASN A 219 6.57 -1.53 -27.65
C ASN A 219 7.69 -2.50 -27.21
N PRO A 220 7.46 -3.82 -27.19
CA PRO A 220 8.39 -4.80 -26.60
C PRO A 220 9.72 -4.95 -27.37
N ASN A 221 9.74 -4.49 -28.63
CA ASN A 221 10.94 -4.51 -29.49
C ASN A 221 11.85 -3.29 -29.27
N GLN A 222 11.33 -2.21 -28.67
CA GLN A 222 12.09 -0.98 -28.44
C GLN A 222 12.41 -0.78 -26.96
N ILE A 223 11.48 -1.17 -26.08
CA ILE A 223 11.66 -1.07 -24.64
C ILE A 223 12.29 -2.36 -24.13
N SER A 224 13.48 -2.24 -23.54
CA SER A 224 14.17 -3.37 -22.93
C SER A 224 13.37 -3.93 -21.75
N LEU A 225 13.13 -5.25 -21.76
CA LEU A 225 12.49 -5.93 -20.64
C LEU A 225 13.29 -5.73 -19.34
N ASN A 226 14.63 -5.75 -19.41
CA ASN A 226 15.45 -5.54 -18.21
C ASN A 226 15.26 -4.14 -17.61
N TYR A 227 15.03 -3.12 -18.45
CA TYR A 227 14.83 -1.74 -18.01
C TYR A 227 13.50 -1.55 -17.25
N VAL A 228 12.45 -2.26 -17.66
CA VAL A 228 11.14 -2.19 -16.99
C VAL A 228 11.02 -3.15 -15.80
N LEU A 229 11.93 -4.13 -15.67
CA LEU A 229 11.96 -5.10 -14.57
C LEU A 229 13.03 -4.81 -13.49
N PHE A 230 13.65 -3.62 -13.50
CA PHE A 230 14.75 -3.23 -12.60
C PHE A 230 15.97 -4.18 -12.66
N GLN A 231 16.17 -4.87 -13.78
CA GLN A 231 17.32 -5.76 -13.99
C GLN A 231 18.50 -4.99 -14.58
N PRO A 232 19.75 -5.50 -14.45
CA PRO A 232 20.91 -4.89 -15.09
C PRO A 232 20.69 -4.63 -16.59
N ASN A 233 20.87 -3.39 -17.01
CA ASN A 233 20.68 -2.93 -18.38
C ASN A 233 21.52 -1.66 -18.65
N GLN A 234 21.47 -1.14 -19.87
CA GLN A 234 22.23 0.06 -20.25
C GLN A 234 21.62 1.37 -19.75
N GLY A 235 20.41 1.34 -19.20
CA GLY A 235 19.63 2.48 -18.75
C GLY A 235 19.26 3.45 -19.86
N ALA A 236 18.77 4.61 -19.45
CA ALA A 236 18.52 5.75 -20.32
C ALA A 236 19.10 7.00 -19.67
N THR A 237 19.92 7.75 -20.39
CA THR A 237 20.44 9.04 -19.93
C THR A 237 19.58 10.16 -20.50
N ASP A 238 19.04 10.98 -19.61
CA ASP A 238 18.29 12.17 -19.99
C ASP A 238 19.26 13.22 -20.60
N PRO A 239 19.06 13.67 -21.85
CA PRO A 239 20.00 14.53 -22.55
C PRO A 239 20.01 15.98 -22.04
N ASN A 240 18.97 16.41 -21.32
CA ASN A 240 18.87 17.79 -20.83
C ASN A 240 19.51 17.93 -19.44
N THR A 241 19.47 16.87 -18.64
CA THR A 241 19.92 16.88 -17.24
C THR A 241 21.15 16.00 -16.98
N ASN A 242 21.51 15.13 -17.92
CA ASN A 242 22.51 14.06 -17.78
C ASN A 242 22.21 13.07 -16.64
N LEU A 243 20.98 13.05 -16.11
CA LEU A 243 20.56 12.07 -15.13
C LEU A 243 20.40 10.70 -15.79
N HIS A 244 20.96 9.68 -15.16
CA HIS A 244 20.90 8.30 -15.63
C HIS A 244 19.79 7.54 -14.91
N TYR A 245 18.87 6.99 -15.69
CA TYR A 245 17.78 6.16 -15.21
C TYR A 245 18.11 4.70 -15.53
N ASP A 246 18.32 3.88 -14.51
CA ASP A 246 18.55 2.45 -14.65
C ASP A 246 17.24 1.64 -14.78
N ASN A 247 16.09 2.29 -14.54
CA ASN A 247 14.77 1.68 -14.66
C ASN A 247 13.68 2.68 -15.07
N MET A 248 12.61 2.17 -15.68
CA MET A 248 11.52 3.00 -16.19
C MET A 248 10.66 3.66 -15.11
N LEU A 249 10.41 3.01 -13.97
CA LEU A 249 9.53 3.59 -12.95
C LEU A 249 10.10 4.90 -12.40
N TYR A 250 11.43 4.98 -12.22
CA TYR A 250 12.08 6.21 -11.78
C TYR A 250 12.00 7.31 -12.84
N ALA A 251 12.16 6.94 -14.11
CA ALA A 251 11.96 7.86 -15.23
C ALA A 251 10.51 8.39 -15.28
N GLN A 252 9.51 7.54 -15.02
CA GLN A 252 8.11 7.93 -14.96
C GLN A 252 7.83 8.89 -13.79
N ILE A 253 8.33 8.61 -12.59
CA ILE A 253 8.17 9.50 -11.43
C ILE A 253 8.78 10.87 -11.71
N ASP A 254 10.01 10.92 -12.23
CA ASP A 254 10.69 12.20 -12.51
C ASP A 254 10.04 12.96 -13.67
N ALA A 255 9.41 12.27 -14.62
CA ALA A 255 8.58 12.92 -15.65
C ALA A 255 7.35 13.62 -15.05
N VAL A 256 6.70 13.03 -14.03
CA VAL A 256 5.59 13.68 -13.33
C VAL A 256 6.09 14.91 -12.56
N TYR A 257 7.21 14.80 -11.84
CA TYR A 257 7.81 15.95 -11.16
C TYR A 257 8.17 17.07 -12.14
N ALA A 258 8.74 16.74 -13.30
CA ALA A 258 9.04 17.72 -14.35
C ALA A 258 7.77 18.42 -14.85
N ALA A 259 6.68 17.67 -15.07
CA ALA A 259 5.40 18.23 -15.50
C ALA A 259 4.77 19.16 -14.47
N ILE A 260 4.81 18.79 -13.18
CA ILE A 260 4.36 19.63 -12.06
C ILE A 260 5.19 20.91 -11.97
N LYS A 261 6.52 20.78 -12.10
CA LYS A 261 7.45 21.91 -12.11
C LYS A 261 7.21 22.87 -13.28
N ALA A 262 6.88 22.35 -14.46
CA ALA A 262 6.53 23.16 -15.62
C ALA A 262 5.27 24.03 -15.40
N LEU A 263 4.38 23.63 -14.47
CA LEU A 263 3.23 24.41 -14.03
C LEU A 263 3.49 25.27 -12.78
N GLY A 264 4.76 25.43 -12.39
CA GLY A 264 5.18 26.35 -11.33
C GLY A 264 5.20 25.77 -9.92
N HIS A 265 4.99 24.45 -9.77
CA HIS A 265 4.96 23.79 -8.47
C HIS A 265 6.23 22.97 -8.21
N THR A 266 6.85 23.18 -7.05
CA THR A 266 8.02 22.40 -6.57
C THR A 266 7.81 21.85 -5.17
N ASP A 267 6.64 22.15 -4.62
CA ASP A 267 6.18 21.94 -3.26
C ASP A 267 5.12 20.83 -3.15
N VAL A 268 4.77 20.22 -4.29
CA VAL A 268 3.84 19.08 -4.37
C VAL A 268 4.64 17.78 -4.48
N GLU A 269 4.49 16.91 -3.47
CA GLU A 269 5.10 15.58 -3.44
C GLU A 269 4.38 14.64 -4.42
N VAL A 270 5.10 13.78 -5.14
CA VAL A 270 4.52 12.72 -5.98
C VAL A 270 4.64 11.40 -5.25
N ARG A 271 3.55 10.61 -5.22
CA ARG A 271 3.57 9.25 -4.70
C ARG A 271 2.90 8.30 -5.69
N ILE A 272 3.35 7.05 -5.70
CA ILE A 272 2.78 6.02 -6.55
C ILE A 272 1.60 5.37 -5.83
N SER A 273 0.38 5.66 -6.27
CA SER A 273 -0.82 5.01 -5.73
C SER A 273 -1.01 3.60 -6.25
N GLU A 274 -0.43 3.27 -7.39
CA GLU A 274 -0.48 1.93 -7.97
C GLU A 274 0.70 1.68 -8.90
N THR A 275 1.31 0.51 -8.72
CA THR A 275 2.22 -0.07 -9.70
C THR A 275 2.30 -1.58 -9.47
N GLY A 276 2.51 -2.34 -10.54
CA GLY A 276 2.53 -3.80 -10.48
C GLY A 276 2.77 -4.40 -11.85
N TRP A 277 2.74 -5.72 -11.91
CA TRP A 277 2.96 -6.47 -13.15
C TRP A 277 2.07 -7.71 -13.18
N PRO A 278 1.28 -7.93 -14.25
CA PRO A 278 0.35 -9.04 -14.30
C PRO A 278 1.09 -10.37 -14.53
N SER A 279 0.66 -11.40 -13.82
CA SER A 279 1.20 -12.77 -13.93
C SER A 279 0.67 -13.55 -15.13
N LYS A 280 -0.37 -13.06 -15.78
CA LYS A 280 -1.00 -13.67 -16.95
C LYS A 280 -1.77 -12.62 -17.72
N GLY A 281 -1.69 -12.63 -19.04
CA GLY A 281 -2.45 -11.73 -19.90
C GLY A 281 -3.01 -12.43 -21.15
N ASP A 282 -3.69 -11.64 -21.98
CA ASP A 282 -4.13 -12.02 -23.31
C ASP A 282 -2.92 -12.23 -24.26
N PRO A 283 -3.10 -12.86 -25.42
CA PRO A 283 -1.99 -13.13 -26.35
C PRO A 283 -1.19 -11.89 -26.79
N ASP A 284 -1.81 -10.71 -26.79
CA ASP A 284 -1.18 -9.42 -27.11
C ASP A 284 -0.65 -8.67 -25.88
N GLU A 285 -0.76 -9.24 -24.68
CA GLU A 285 -0.21 -8.70 -23.43
C GLU A 285 1.19 -9.24 -23.17
N VAL A 286 2.08 -8.96 -24.12
CA VAL A 286 3.47 -9.44 -24.09
C VAL A 286 4.15 -9.04 -22.78
N GLY A 287 4.79 -10.02 -22.13
CA GLY A 287 5.46 -9.83 -20.85
C GLY A 287 4.62 -10.18 -19.62
N ALA A 288 3.31 -10.39 -19.76
CA ALA A 288 2.44 -10.81 -18.65
C ALA A 288 2.65 -12.30 -18.31
N THR A 289 3.66 -12.58 -17.48
CA THR A 289 4.04 -13.94 -17.05
C THR A 289 4.31 -13.97 -15.55
N PRO A 290 4.17 -15.13 -14.87
CA PRO A 290 4.47 -15.22 -13.44
C PRO A 290 5.92 -14.86 -13.14
N GLN A 291 6.86 -15.23 -14.02
CA GLN A 291 8.29 -14.93 -13.88
C GLN A 291 8.57 -13.43 -13.93
N ASN A 292 7.98 -12.70 -14.88
CA ASN A 292 8.19 -11.26 -14.97
C ASN A 292 7.52 -10.52 -13.81
N ALA A 293 6.35 -10.98 -13.38
CA ALA A 293 5.65 -10.43 -12.22
C ALA A 293 6.46 -10.62 -10.92
N GLU A 294 7.06 -11.80 -10.73
CA GLU A 294 7.98 -12.10 -9.64
C GLU A 294 9.18 -11.16 -9.66
N ILE A 295 9.85 -11.02 -10.80
CA ILE A 295 11.03 -10.16 -10.95
C ILE A 295 10.67 -8.70 -10.66
N TYR A 296 9.59 -8.19 -11.25
CA TYR A 296 9.16 -6.81 -11.09
C TYR A 296 8.89 -6.48 -9.61
N ASN A 297 7.99 -7.24 -8.98
CA ASN A 297 7.55 -6.97 -7.61
C ASN A 297 8.68 -7.24 -6.60
N SER A 298 9.48 -8.29 -6.78
CA SER A 298 10.63 -8.56 -5.88
C SER A 298 11.68 -7.44 -5.95
N ASN A 299 11.99 -6.93 -7.15
CA ASN A 299 12.97 -5.86 -7.27
C ASN A 299 12.41 -4.53 -6.79
N LEU A 300 11.13 -4.26 -7.02
CA LEU A 300 10.45 -3.09 -6.47
C LEU A 300 10.54 -3.06 -4.93
N LEU A 301 10.23 -4.18 -4.26
CA LEU A 301 10.34 -4.29 -2.81
C LEU A 301 11.77 -4.07 -2.31
N LYS A 302 12.78 -4.61 -3.01
CA LYS A 302 14.20 -4.34 -2.69
C LYS A 302 14.55 -2.86 -2.80
N ARG A 303 14.05 -2.17 -3.83
CA ARG A 303 14.29 -0.72 -4.03
C ARG A 303 13.65 0.11 -2.91
N ILE A 304 12.44 -0.28 -2.47
CA ILE A 304 11.74 0.33 -1.33
C ILE A 304 12.51 0.07 -0.01
N GLU A 305 12.96 -1.15 0.23
CA GLU A 305 13.74 -1.52 1.42
C GLU A 305 15.04 -0.71 1.53
N GLN A 306 15.71 -0.50 0.39
CA GLN A 306 16.92 0.31 0.28
C GLN A 306 16.64 1.82 0.41
N LYS A 307 15.38 2.23 0.56
CA LYS A 307 14.94 3.63 0.66
C LYS A 307 15.47 4.49 -0.49
N GLN A 308 15.53 3.91 -1.69
CA GLN A 308 16.02 4.63 -2.87
C GLN A 308 15.03 5.72 -3.28
N GLY A 309 15.56 6.90 -3.60
CA GLY A 309 14.87 7.91 -4.38
C GLY A 309 15.14 7.77 -5.89
N THR A 310 14.55 8.66 -6.68
CA THR A 310 14.78 8.73 -8.12
C THR A 310 16.05 9.53 -8.45
N PRO A 311 16.58 9.46 -9.68
CA PRO A 311 17.75 10.27 -10.07
C PRO A 311 17.57 11.77 -9.87
N ALA A 312 16.39 12.34 -10.14
CA ALA A 312 16.14 13.77 -9.92
C ALA A 312 15.83 14.11 -8.45
N ASN A 313 15.43 13.13 -7.64
CA ASN A 313 15.14 13.33 -6.22
C ASN A 313 15.71 12.19 -5.34
N PRO A 314 17.05 12.06 -5.24
CA PRO A 314 17.69 10.89 -4.62
C PRO A 314 17.57 10.85 -3.10
N SER A 315 17.25 11.97 -2.46
CA SER A 315 17.14 12.07 -0.99
C SER A 315 15.74 11.75 -0.46
N VAL A 316 14.73 11.64 -1.32
CA VAL A 316 13.35 11.30 -0.95
C VAL A 316 13.08 9.87 -1.42
N PRO A 317 12.92 8.90 -0.49
CA PRO A 317 12.59 7.54 -0.86
C PRO A 317 11.27 7.48 -1.64
N ILE A 318 11.20 6.57 -2.61
CA ILE A 318 9.94 6.30 -3.31
C ILE A 318 8.86 5.84 -2.33
N ASP A 319 7.66 6.41 -2.48
CA ASP A 319 6.48 6.00 -1.73
C ASP A 319 5.47 5.33 -2.67
N ILE A 320 5.17 4.05 -2.41
CA ILE A 320 4.52 3.16 -3.37
C ILE A 320 3.47 2.29 -2.71
N PHE A 321 2.33 2.17 -3.38
CA PHE A 321 1.33 1.12 -3.17
C PHE A 321 1.40 0.09 -4.30
N VAL A 322 1.77 -1.14 -3.96
CA VAL A 322 1.84 -2.27 -4.91
C VAL A 322 0.43 -2.68 -5.31
N PHE A 323 0.18 -2.85 -6.60
CA PHE A 323 -1.07 -3.32 -7.18
C PHE A 323 -0.91 -4.79 -7.63
N ALA A 324 -1.59 -5.76 -7.02
CA ALA A 324 -2.48 -5.67 -5.86
C ALA A 324 -2.35 -6.88 -4.93
N LEU A 325 -3.02 -6.88 -3.79
CA LEU A 325 -2.96 -7.99 -2.82
C LEU A 325 -3.45 -9.31 -3.42
N PHE A 326 -4.59 -9.32 -4.10
CA PHE A 326 -5.21 -10.53 -4.64
C PHE A 326 -5.45 -10.45 -6.14
N ASN A 327 -5.53 -11.62 -6.78
CA ASN A 327 -6.16 -11.74 -8.10
C ASN A 327 -7.66 -11.48 -7.99
N GLU A 328 -8.17 -10.53 -8.79
CA GLU A 328 -9.55 -10.05 -8.72
C GLU A 328 -10.38 -10.58 -9.90
N ASN A 329 -11.07 -11.70 -9.70
CA ASN A 329 -11.68 -12.47 -10.79
C ASN A 329 -12.87 -11.81 -11.50
N LEU A 330 -13.42 -10.71 -10.97
CA LEU A 330 -14.52 -9.98 -11.60
C LEU A 330 -14.07 -8.68 -12.28
N LYS A 331 -12.76 -8.35 -12.28
CA LYS A 331 -12.29 -7.16 -12.99
C LYS A 331 -12.61 -7.27 -14.49
N PRO A 332 -13.23 -6.24 -15.09
CA PRO A 332 -13.50 -6.22 -16.53
C PRO A 332 -12.21 -6.00 -17.32
N GLY A 333 -12.28 -6.06 -18.66
CA GLY A 333 -11.14 -5.78 -19.53
C GLY A 333 -10.28 -7.02 -19.84
N PRO A 334 -9.01 -6.84 -20.23
CA PRO A 334 -8.13 -7.92 -20.69
C PRO A 334 -7.78 -8.89 -19.57
N VAL A 335 -7.23 -10.06 -19.91
CA VAL A 335 -6.89 -11.12 -18.94
C VAL A 335 -5.94 -10.63 -17.85
N SER A 336 -5.02 -9.71 -18.15
CA SER A 336 -4.12 -9.11 -17.15
C SER A 336 -4.84 -8.53 -15.94
N GLU A 337 -5.99 -7.88 -16.14
CA GLU A 337 -6.74 -7.21 -15.07
C GLU A 337 -7.13 -8.15 -13.93
N ARG A 338 -7.28 -9.44 -14.22
CA ARG A 338 -7.64 -10.48 -13.24
C ARG A 338 -6.42 -11.17 -12.60
N ASN A 339 -5.21 -10.75 -12.96
CA ASN A 339 -3.96 -11.49 -12.67
C ASN A 339 -2.81 -10.61 -12.13
N TYR A 340 -3.11 -9.45 -11.53
CA TYR A 340 -2.14 -8.56 -10.86
C TYR A 340 -1.81 -8.93 -9.40
N GLY A 341 -2.53 -9.89 -8.83
CA GLY A 341 -2.39 -10.26 -7.42
C GLY A 341 -1.01 -10.80 -7.07
N LEU A 342 -0.50 -10.40 -5.90
CA LEU A 342 0.61 -11.08 -5.25
C LEU A 342 0.17 -12.46 -4.70
N TYR A 343 -1.09 -12.57 -4.29
CA TYR A 343 -1.69 -13.79 -3.75
C TYR A 343 -2.93 -14.22 -4.54
N TYR A 344 -3.17 -15.52 -4.58
CA TYR A 344 -4.48 -16.05 -4.91
C TYR A 344 -5.45 -15.80 -3.74
N PRO A 345 -6.77 -15.81 -4.00
CA PRO A 345 -7.77 -15.62 -2.95
C PRO A 345 -7.76 -16.67 -1.83
N ASP A 346 -7.09 -17.81 -2.01
CA ASP A 346 -6.89 -18.81 -0.96
C ASP A 346 -5.69 -18.50 -0.04
N GLY A 347 -4.96 -17.40 -0.29
CA GLY A 347 -3.79 -16.99 0.47
C GLY A 347 -2.47 -17.59 -0.01
N THR A 348 -2.49 -18.45 -1.03
CA THR A 348 -1.25 -18.95 -1.64
C THR A 348 -0.59 -17.86 -2.49
N PRO A 349 0.74 -17.72 -2.46
CA PRO A 349 1.43 -16.74 -3.31
C PRO A 349 1.31 -17.15 -4.78
N VAL A 350 1.04 -16.19 -5.68
CA VAL A 350 1.03 -16.44 -7.14
C VAL A 350 2.46 -16.72 -7.64
N TYR A 351 3.43 -16.07 -7.02
CA TYR A 351 4.88 -16.21 -7.23
C TYR A 351 5.61 -15.77 -5.95
N ASN A 352 6.87 -16.19 -5.77
CA ASN A 352 7.61 -15.95 -4.54
C ASN A 352 8.35 -14.59 -4.57
N ILE A 353 7.81 -13.60 -3.85
CA ILE A 353 8.44 -12.28 -3.70
C ILE A 353 9.31 -12.15 -2.43
N GLY A 354 9.59 -13.25 -1.75
CA GLY A 354 10.34 -13.26 -0.49
C GLY A 354 9.55 -12.76 0.73
N LEU A 355 8.22 -12.68 0.62
CA LEU A 355 7.32 -12.41 1.74
C LEU A 355 6.71 -13.71 2.28
N GLU A 356 6.79 -13.90 3.59
CA GLU A 356 6.16 -15.03 4.28
C GLU A 356 4.80 -14.59 4.86
N GLY A 357 3.72 -14.90 4.13
CA GLY A 357 2.35 -14.60 4.56
C GLY A 357 1.67 -15.79 5.23
N TYR A 358 0.82 -15.51 6.22
CA TYR A 358 -0.06 -16.48 6.85
C TYR A 358 -1.51 -16.03 6.73
N LEU A 359 -2.31 -16.78 5.96
CA LEU A 359 -3.76 -16.63 5.93
C LEU A 359 -4.39 -17.70 6.82
N PRO A 360 -5.15 -17.33 7.87
CA PRO A 360 -5.86 -18.31 8.70
C PRO A 360 -6.82 -19.16 7.88
N GLU A 361 -6.96 -20.45 8.21
CA GLU A 361 -7.98 -21.31 7.60
C GLU A 361 -9.40 -20.79 7.92
N MET A 362 -10.36 -21.12 7.05
CA MET A 362 -11.77 -20.89 7.40
C MET A 362 -12.17 -21.87 8.49
N VAL A 363 -12.32 -21.37 9.72
CA VAL A 363 -12.97 -22.13 10.79
C VAL A 363 -14.47 -22.18 10.48
N ILE A 364 -14.91 -23.26 9.85
CA ILE A 364 -16.33 -23.60 9.84
C ILE A 364 -16.63 -24.10 11.25
N GLU A 365 -17.23 -23.24 12.09
CA GLU A 365 -17.73 -23.67 13.40
C GLU A 365 -18.83 -24.72 13.21
N SER A 366 -18.43 -25.99 13.10
CA SER A 366 -19.30 -27.07 13.52
C SER A 366 -19.43 -26.92 15.04
N LYS A 367 -20.65 -26.71 15.53
CA LYS A 367 -20.96 -26.70 16.97
C LYS A 367 -20.44 -28.00 17.59
N SER A 368 -19.22 -27.97 18.11
CA SER A 368 -18.70 -28.99 19.00
C SER A 368 -18.06 -28.27 20.17
N ASN A 369 -18.71 -28.40 21.33
CA ASN A 369 -18.16 -27.98 22.61
C ASN A 369 -16.97 -28.89 22.92
N ALA A 370 -15.80 -28.57 22.37
CA ALA A 370 -14.55 -29.18 22.77
C ALA A 370 -13.71 -28.09 23.44
N LEU A 371 -13.64 -28.15 24.78
CA LEU A 371 -12.61 -27.44 25.54
C LEU A 371 -11.27 -27.76 24.89
N SER A 372 -10.57 -26.71 24.44
CA SER A 372 -9.30 -26.88 23.73
C SER A 372 -8.30 -27.63 24.61
N THR A 373 -7.58 -28.58 24.02
CA THR A 373 -6.54 -29.37 24.68
C THR A 373 -5.50 -28.47 25.37
N ASN A 374 -5.25 -27.29 24.81
CA ASN A 374 -4.37 -26.28 25.41
C ASN A 374 -4.91 -25.70 26.73
N PHE A 375 -6.22 -25.55 26.89
CA PHE A 375 -6.83 -25.09 28.14
C PHE A 375 -6.73 -26.15 29.25
N LEU A 376 -6.89 -27.42 28.89
CA LEU A 376 -6.69 -28.54 29.82
C LEU A 376 -5.22 -28.68 30.24
N ILE A 377 -4.28 -28.50 29.30
CA ILE A 377 -2.84 -28.50 29.60
C ILE A 377 -2.50 -27.34 30.54
N TYR A 378 -3.05 -26.15 30.32
CA TYR A 378 -2.82 -24.97 31.17
C TYR A 378 -3.34 -25.15 32.60
N ILE A 379 -4.54 -25.75 32.76
CA ILE A 379 -5.06 -26.10 34.07
C ILE A 379 -4.16 -27.14 34.76
N PHE A 380 -3.70 -28.14 34.01
CA PHE A 380 -2.86 -29.21 34.56
C PHE A 380 -1.48 -28.68 35.01
N THR A 381 -0.87 -27.78 34.24
CA THR A 381 0.41 -27.15 34.61
C THR A 381 0.25 -26.22 35.81
N CYS A 382 -0.84 -25.44 35.89
CA CYS A 382 -1.12 -24.64 37.08
C CYS A 382 -1.33 -25.50 38.34
N LEU A 383 -2.03 -26.63 38.23
CA LEU A 383 -2.24 -27.54 39.35
C LEU A 383 -0.95 -28.23 39.81
N LEU A 384 -0.07 -28.63 38.87
CA LEU A 384 1.24 -29.18 39.19
C LEU A 384 2.14 -28.16 39.89
N PHE A 385 2.10 -26.90 39.46
CA PHE A 385 2.89 -25.82 40.06
C PHE A 385 2.43 -25.50 41.48
N ILE A 386 1.11 -25.49 41.73
CA ILE A 386 0.54 -25.32 43.08
C ILE A 386 0.91 -26.50 43.99
N TRP A 387 0.96 -27.73 43.45
CA TRP A 387 1.36 -28.92 44.20
C TRP A 387 2.85 -28.95 44.56
N GLU A 388 3.75 -28.48 43.69
CA GLU A 388 5.17 -28.34 44.02
C GLU A 388 5.42 -27.27 45.08
N LEU A 389 4.71 -26.15 45.02
CA LEU A 389 4.82 -25.05 46.00
C LEU A 389 4.26 -25.37 47.39
N SER A 390 3.49 -26.46 47.52
CA SER A 390 2.86 -26.87 48.78
C SER A 390 3.57 -28.05 49.47
N ARG A 391 4.74 -28.47 48.97
CA ARG A 391 5.59 -29.45 49.65
C ARG A 391 6.47 -28.77 50.72
N PRO A 392 6.45 -29.25 51.98
CA PRO A 392 7.22 -28.67 53.07
C PRO A 392 8.74 -28.86 52.95
#